data_AF-A0A818L5R4-F1
#
_entry.id   AF-A0A818L5R4-F1
#
_cell.length_a   1.000
_cell.length_b   1.000
_cell.length_c   1.000
_cell.angle_alpha   90.00
_cell.angle_beta   90.00
_cell.angle_gamma   90.00
#
_symmetry.space_group_name_H-M   'P 1'
#
loop_
_entity.id
_entity.type
_entity.pdbx_description
1 polymer ?
#
loop_
_entity_poly.entity_id
_entity_poly.type
_entity_poly.pdbx_seq_one_letter_code
_entity_poly.pdbx_strand_id
1 'polypeptide(L)'
;MINKSSNLTLFVRNEIERKQMALDATNGPTNEEKIKINHLVNDFYIRWSSTYIMLIRLLMVQSIINNITYSPHTDIGLTTKQVKKLRSLRNSHLEWELLESLSNVLAPFYLGTKCLSGRKYTTLSLSYWITQNLFIYLTSETPNATFENELKGLLLNKFNLYFNTKMTNQQKCAKL
;
A
#
# COMPACT_ATOMS: atom_id res chain seq x y z
N MET A 1 16.28 6.85 23.00
CA MET A 1 16.40 5.90 21.88
C MET A 1 15.37 6.25 20.80
N ILE A 2 15.62 7.30 20.03
CA ILE A 2 14.70 7.81 19.00
C ILE A 2 15.55 8.05 17.75
N ASN A 3 15.41 7.24 16.67
CA ASN A 3 15.73 7.61 15.27
C ASN A 3 15.79 6.44 14.25
N LYS A 4 14.94 5.40 14.34
CA LYS A 4 14.80 4.45 13.20
C LYS A 4 13.55 4.71 12.36
N SER A 5 12.42 5.02 13.02
CA SER A 5 11.16 5.35 12.35
C SER A 5 11.22 6.62 11.47
N SER A 6 12.01 7.63 11.87
CA SER A 6 12.21 8.87 11.10
C SER A 6 12.93 8.62 9.77
N ASN A 7 13.90 7.72 9.76
CA ASN A 7 14.72 7.44 8.58
C ASN A 7 13.93 6.76 7.45
N LEU A 8 13.05 5.81 7.79
CA LEU A 8 12.17 5.16 6.81
C LEU A 8 11.17 6.16 6.21
N THR A 9 10.58 7.02 7.04
CA THR A 9 9.64 8.05 6.55
C THR A 9 10.32 9.08 5.66
N LEU A 10 11.56 9.46 5.99
CA LEU A 10 12.35 10.41 5.21
C LEU A 10 12.78 9.79 3.88
N PHE A 11 13.22 8.53 3.90
CA PHE A 11 13.62 7.79 2.72
C PHE A 11 12.48 7.66 1.70
N VAL A 12 11.31 7.20 2.16
CA VAL A 12 10.13 7.04 1.29
C VAL A 12 9.68 8.38 0.71
N ARG A 13 9.65 9.44 1.53
CA ARG A 13 9.29 10.79 1.07
C ARG A 13 10.25 11.30 -0.02
N ASN A 14 11.56 11.20 0.23
CA ASN A 14 12.58 11.68 -0.70
C ASN A 14 12.57 10.93 -2.04
N GLU A 15 12.24 9.63 -2.02
CA GLU A 15 12.17 8.81 -3.22
C GLU A 15 10.91 9.12 -4.05
N ILE A 16 9.78 9.43 -3.41
CA ILE A 16 8.55 9.88 -4.08
C ILE A 16 8.77 11.22 -4.78
N GLU A 17 9.36 12.19 -4.08
CA GLU A 17 9.62 13.52 -4.63
C GLU A 17 10.57 13.47 -5.84
N ARG A 18 11.63 12.66 -5.77
CA ARG A 18 12.55 12.45 -6.91
C ARG A 18 11.83 11.87 -8.14
N LYS A 19 10.93 10.90 -7.94
CA LYS A 19 10.19 10.27 -9.05
C LYS A 19 9.13 11.21 -9.65
N GLN A 20 8.50 12.05 -8.83
CA GLN A 20 7.52 13.04 -9.30
C GLN A 20 8.18 14.11 -10.17
N MET A 21 9.31 14.68 -9.73
CA MET A 21 10.05 15.67 -10.52
C MET A 21 10.54 15.11 -11.87
N ALA A 22 10.89 13.82 -11.92
CA ALA A 22 11.30 13.16 -13.16
C ALA A 22 10.13 12.99 -14.15
N LEU A 23 8.90 12.80 -13.65
CA LEU A 23 7.68 12.70 -14.47
C LEU A 23 7.24 14.08 -14.98
N ASP A 24 7.33 15.10 -14.13
CA ASP A 24 6.95 16.47 -14.50
C ASP A 24 7.92 17.08 -15.52
N ALA A 25 9.20 16.71 -15.45
CA ALA A 25 10.21 17.09 -16.45
C ALA A 25 10.01 16.42 -17.82
N THR A 26 9.16 15.38 -17.93
CA THR A 26 8.90 14.68 -19.21
C THR A 26 7.61 15.12 -19.90
N ASN A 27 6.72 15.84 -19.22
CA ASN A 27 5.45 16.30 -19.79
C ASN A 27 5.53 17.79 -20.13
N GLY A 28 5.63 18.12 -21.42
CA GLY A 28 5.49 19.50 -21.92
C GLY A 28 4.07 20.05 -21.74
N PRO A 29 3.85 21.37 -21.91
CA PRO A 29 2.59 22.02 -21.59
C PRO A 29 1.49 21.56 -22.57
N THR A 30 0.58 20.71 -22.11
CA THR A 30 -0.63 20.32 -22.86
C THR A 30 -1.70 21.38 -22.67
N ASN A 31 -2.11 21.98 -23.79
CA ASN A 31 -3.20 22.94 -23.90
C ASN A 31 -4.48 22.46 -23.19
N GLU A 32 -4.99 23.29 -22.28
CA GLU A 32 -6.22 23.04 -21.53
C GLU A 32 -7.46 23.21 -22.42
N GLU A 33 -7.84 22.17 -23.15
CA GLU A 33 -9.18 22.09 -23.72
C GLU A 33 -10.18 21.83 -22.58
N LYS A 34 -11.07 22.80 -22.36
CA LYS A 34 -12.18 22.72 -21.39
C LYS A 34 -13.11 21.55 -21.73
N ILE A 35 -12.88 20.42 -21.06
CA ILE A 35 -13.76 19.26 -21.10
C ILE A 35 -15.10 19.62 -20.43
N LYS A 36 -16.20 19.55 -21.19
CA LYS A 36 -17.57 19.64 -20.66
C LYS A 36 -17.78 18.55 -19.62
N ILE A 37 -17.94 18.95 -18.36
CA ILE A 37 -18.23 18.05 -17.24
C ILE A 37 -19.69 17.60 -17.37
N ASN A 38 -19.95 16.58 -18.19
CA ASN A 38 -21.10 15.73 -17.98
C ASN A 38 -20.94 15.11 -16.60
N HIS A 39 -21.98 15.20 -15.76
CA HIS A 39 -21.97 14.71 -14.38
C HIS A 39 -21.23 13.38 -14.28
N LEU A 40 -20.06 13.41 -13.64
CA LEU A 40 -19.30 12.22 -13.32
C LEU A 40 -20.21 11.36 -12.45
N VAL A 41 -20.63 10.21 -12.98
CA VAL A 41 -21.14 9.11 -12.15
C VAL A 41 -19.97 8.71 -11.27
N ASN A 42 -19.81 9.39 -10.14
CA ASN A 42 -18.67 9.20 -9.25
C ASN A 42 -19.05 8.28 -8.09
N ASP A 43 -19.72 7.17 -8.41
CA ASP A 43 -19.70 5.96 -7.60
C ASP A 43 -18.65 5.02 -8.18
N PHE A 44 -17.40 5.49 -8.27
CA PHE A 44 -16.33 4.52 -8.17
C PHE A 44 -16.35 4.02 -6.74
N TYR A 45 -16.83 2.79 -6.55
CA TYR A 45 -16.38 1.95 -5.45
C TYR A 45 -14.85 1.88 -5.56
N ILE A 46 -14.14 2.90 -5.07
CA ILE A 46 -12.71 2.82 -4.79
C ILE A 46 -12.63 1.76 -3.72
N ARG A 47 -12.52 0.49 -4.14
CA ARG A 47 -12.38 -0.64 -3.26
C ARG A 47 -11.12 -0.37 -2.46
N TRP A 48 -11.27 -0.20 -1.15
CA TRP A 48 -10.20 0.06 -0.19
C TRP A 48 -9.08 -1.02 -0.23
N SER A 49 -9.31 -2.07 -1.01
CA SER A 49 -8.45 -3.21 -1.31
C SER A 49 -7.55 -3.06 -2.55
N SER A 50 -7.58 -1.94 -3.27
CA SER A 50 -6.83 -1.75 -4.52
C SER A 50 -5.33 -1.96 -4.34
N THR A 51 -4.76 -1.46 -3.23
CA THR A 51 -3.34 -1.65 -2.88
C THR A 51 -2.98 -3.12 -2.70
N TYR A 52 -3.80 -3.89 -1.98
CA TYR A 52 -3.57 -5.32 -1.79
C TYR A 52 -3.60 -6.07 -3.13
N ILE A 53 -4.61 -5.80 -3.97
CA ILE A 53 -4.74 -6.44 -5.29
C ILE A 53 -3.55 -6.08 -6.19
N MET A 54 -3.09 -4.83 -6.15
CA MET A 54 -1.90 -4.38 -6.87
C MET A 54 -0.65 -5.15 -6.42
N LEU A 55 -0.43 -5.30 -5.12
CA LEU A 55 0.72 -6.02 -4.57
C LEU A 55 0.73 -7.49 -4.99
N ILE A 56 -0.42 -8.18 -4.90
CA ILE A 56 -0.54 -9.57 -5.34
C ILE A 56 -0.18 -9.68 -6.83
N ARG A 57 -0.74 -8.80 -7.67
CA ARG A 57 -0.40 -8.79 -9.10
C ARG A 57 1.09 -8.56 -9.31
N LEU A 58 1.68 -7.59 -8.63
CA LEU A 58 3.11 -7.28 -8.75
C LEU A 58 3.99 -8.48 -8.40
N LEU A 59 3.68 -9.17 -7.29
CA LEU A 59 4.38 -10.38 -6.86
C LEU A 59 4.24 -11.52 -7.88
N MET A 60 3.09 -11.67 -8.53
CA MET A 60 2.92 -12.66 -9.61
C MET A 60 3.82 -12.40 -10.82
N VAL A 61 4.13 -11.14 -11.13
CA VAL A 61 4.99 -10.76 -12.27
C VAL A 61 6.47 -10.63 -11.86
N GLN A 62 6.82 -10.94 -10.60
CA GLN A 62 8.17 -10.77 -10.05
C GLN A 62 9.25 -11.44 -10.91
N SER A 63 9.02 -12.68 -11.34
CA SER A 63 9.97 -13.44 -12.17
C SER A 63 10.26 -12.75 -13.50
N ILE A 64 9.22 -12.22 -14.15
CA ILE A 64 9.33 -11.49 -15.42
C ILE A 64 10.07 -10.17 -15.22
N ILE A 65 9.74 -9.42 -14.16
CA ILE A 65 10.41 -8.16 -13.82
C ILE A 65 11.89 -8.39 -13.53
N ASN A 66 12.21 -9.45 -12.78
CA ASN A 66 13.59 -9.82 -12.51
C ASN A 66 14.30 -10.21 -13.81
N ASN A 67 13.70 -11.04 -14.68
CA ASN A 67 14.33 -11.40 -15.95
C ASN A 67 14.66 -10.18 -16.81
N ILE A 68 13.73 -9.22 -16.92
CA ILE A 68 13.92 -7.99 -17.69
C ILE A 68 15.01 -7.09 -17.08
N THR A 69 15.10 -7.01 -15.76
CA THR A 69 16.02 -6.09 -15.07
C THR A 69 17.42 -6.65 -14.84
N TYR A 70 17.55 -7.97 -14.61
CA TYR A 70 18.84 -8.65 -14.42
C TYR A 70 19.58 -8.85 -15.75
N SER A 71 18.87 -9.30 -16.79
CA SER A 71 19.45 -9.60 -18.10
C SER A 71 18.65 -8.95 -19.23
N PRO A 72 18.61 -7.60 -19.31
CA PRO A 72 17.97 -6.92 -20.43
C PRO A 72 18.68 -7.32 -21.73
N HIS A 73 17.95 -8.01 -22.60
CA HIS A 73 18.47 -8.44 -23.90
C HIS A 73 18.74 -7.22 -24.78
N THR A 74 20.01 -6.98 -25.10
CA THR A 74 20.43 -5.96 -26.08
C THR A 74 19.89 -6.22 -27.48
N ASP A 75 19.51 -7.46 -27.74
CA ASP A 75 19.10 -7.97 -29.05
C ASP A 75 17.69 -7.48 -29.46
N ILE A 76 16.96 -6.87 -28.52
CA ILE A 76 15.61 -6.29 -28.72
C ILE A 76 15.72 -4.81 -29.20
N GLY A 77 16.90 -4.33 -29.59
CA GLY A 77 17.10 -2.95 -30.05
C GLY A 77 17.09 -1.92 -28.92
N LEU A 78 17.31 -2.35 -27.68
CA LEU A 78 17.42 -1.45 -26.52
C LEU A 78 18.72 -0.64 -26.60
N THR A 79 18.62 0.67 -26.42
CA THR A 79 19.80 1.54 -26.33
C THR A 79 20.56 1.27 -25.03
N THR A 80 21.88 1.43 -25.03
CA THR A 80 22.75 1.29 -23.85
C THR A 80 22.26 2.10 -22.64
N LYS A 81 21.70 3.31 -22.86
CA LYS A 81 21.05 4.14 -21.83
C LYS A 81 19.82 3.46 -21.20
N GLN A 82 18.98 2.83 -22.01
CA GLN A 82 17.78 2.12 -21.55
C GLN A 82 18.15 0.86 -20.77
N VAL A 83 19.13 0.11 -21.24
CA VAL A 83 19.69 -1.05 -20.53
C VAL A 83 20.22 -0.65 -19.16
N LYS A 84 20.98 0.45 -19.07
CA LYS A 84 21.48 0.98 -17.79
C LYS A 84 20.34 1.38 -16.86
N LYS A 85 19.28 2.02 -17.39
CA LYS A 85 18.09 2.40 -16.63
C LYS A 85 17.33 1.16 -16.11
N LEU A 86 17.14 0.12 -16.92
CA LEU A 86 16.49 -1.12 -16.49
C LEU A 86 17.27 -1.82 -15.38
N ARG A 87 18.61 -1.89 -15.49
CA ARG A 87 19.46 -2.46 -14.43
C ARG A 87 19.41 -1.65 -13.13
N SER A 88 19.17 -0.34 -13.22
CA SER A 88 19.00 0.52 -12.04
C SER A 88 17.63 0.37 -11.37
N LEU A 89 16.63 -0.15 -12.08
CA LEU A 89 15.27 -0.41 -11.56
C LEU A 89 15.13 -1.82 -10.96
N ARG A 90 16.22 -2.59 -10.92
CA ARG A 90 16.25 -3.91 -10.31
C ARG A 90 15.97 -3.78 -8.82
N ASN A 91 14.88 -4.39 -8.39
CA ASN A 91 14.58 -4.55 -6.97
C ASN A 91 15.57 -5.53 -6.33
N SER A 92 16.03 -5.19 -5.14
CA SER A 92 16.79 -6.06 -4.25
C SER A 92 15.91 -7.16 -3.65
N HIS A 93 16.56 -8.20 -3.12
CA HIS A 93 15.84 -9.28 -2.42
C HIS A 93 15.02 -8.76 -1.24
N LEU A 94 15.58 -7.82 -0.46
CA LEU A 94 14.91 -7.20 0.68
C LEU A 94 13.67 -6.39 0.28
N GLU A 95 13.69 -5.71 -0.87
CA GLU A 95 12.51 -4.98 -1.37
C GLU A 95 11.38 -5.92 -1.76
N TRP A 96 11.71 -7.07 -2.35
CA TRP A 96 10.73 -8.11 -2.64
C TRP A 96 10.16 -8.74 -1.37
N GLU A 97 11.01 -9.04 -0.38
CA GLU A 97 10.60 -9.56 0.92
C GLU A 97 9.69 -8.57 1.67
N LEU A 98 9.98 -7.28 1.58
CA LEU A 98 9.13 -6.22 2.14
C LEU A 98 7.76 -6.17 1.46
N LEU A 99 7.72 -6.27 0.13
CA LEU A 99 6.45 -6.29 -0.64
C LEU A 99 5.60 -7.52 -0.29
N GLU A 100 6.24 -8.67 -0.13
CA GLU A 100 5.59 -9.91 0.31
C GLU A 100 5.04 -9.76 1.73
N SER A 101 5.86 -9.30 2.67
CA SER A 101 5.46 -9.03 4.05
C SER A 101 4.30 -8.04 4.12
N LEU A 102 4.33 -6.99 3.31
CA LEU A 102 3.24 -6.01 3.22
C LEU A 102 1.95 -6.65 2.69
N SER A 103 2.05 -7.52 1.69
CA SER A 103 0.90 -8.25 1.16
C SER A 103 0.28 -9.17 2.21
N ASN A 104 1.11 -9.86 3.00
CA ASN A 104 0.67 -10.75 4.08
C ASN A 104 -0.03 -9.98 5.20
N VAL A 105 0.52 -8.82 5.59
CA VAL A 105 -0.10 -7.95 6.60
C VAL A 105 -1.45 -7.39 6.14
N LEU A 106 -1.61 -7.10 4.85
CA LEU A 106 -2.85 -6.57 4.29
C LEU A 106 -3.92 -7.64 4.00
N ALA A 107 -3.54 -8.91 3.88
CA ALA A 107 -4.46 -9.99 3.51
C ALA A 107 -5.67 -10.15 4.47
N PRO A 108 -5.50 -10.13 5.82
CA PRO A 108 -6.64 -10.23 6.73
C PRO A 108 -7.61 -9.05 6.62
N PHE A 109 -7.11 -7.85 6.33
CA PHE A 109 -7.95 -6.67 6.10
C PHE A 109 -8.74 -6.78 4.79
N TYR A 110 -8.12 -7.34 3.74
CA TYR A 110 -8.82 -7.64 2.50
C TYR A 110 -9.95 -8.66 2.72
N LEU A 111 -9.69 -9.73 3.47
CA LEU A 111 -10.71 -10.73 3.79
C LEU A 111 -11.85 -10.15 4.64
N GLY A 112 -11.51 -9.35 5.65
CA GLY A 112 -12.50 -8.65 6.47
C GLY A 112 -13.39 -7.73 5.64
N THR A 113 -12.80 -6.90 4.79
CA THR A 113 -13.55 -5.99 3.89
C THR A 113 -14.41 -6.75 2.88
N LYS A 114 -13.91 -7.85 2.30
CA LYS A 114 -14.68 -8.72 1.40
C LYS A 114 -15.87 -9.37 2.12
N CYS A 115 -15.67 -9.84 3.34
CA CYS A 115 -16.71 -10.46 4.16
C CYS A 115 -17.84 -9.46 4.49
N LEU A 116 -17.47 -8.23 4.85
CA LEU A 116 -18.42 -7.14 5.13
C LEU A 116 -19.13 -6.66 3.86
N SER A 117 -18.43 -6.58 2.74
CA SER A 117 -18.99 -6.10 1.46
C SER A 117 -19.91 -7.13 0.78
N GLY A 118 -19.81 -8.41 1.14
CA GLY A 118 -20.59 -9.48 0.53
C GLY A 118 -22.03 -9.62 1.05
N ARG A 119 -22.43 -8.84 2.05
CA ARG A 119 -23.75 -8.95 2.69
C ARG A 119 -24.58 -7.69 2.42
N LYS A 120 -25.85 -7.86 2.03
CA LYS A 120 -26.83 -6.76 1.89
C LYS A 120 -27.01 -5.96 3.19
N TYR A 121 -26.84 -6.63 4.34
CA TYR A 121 -26.84 -6.02 5.66
C TYR A 121 -25.65 -6.54 6.46
N THR A 122 -24.68 -5.69 6.70
CA THR A 122 -23.61 -5.96 7.65
C THR A 122 -24.20 -5.96 9.06
N THR A 123 -24.22 -7.11 9.72
CA THR A 123 -24.65 -7.19 11.12
C THR A 123 -23.57 -6.61 12.02
N LEU A 124 -23.95 -5.77 12.98
CA LEU A 124 -23.03 -5.17 13.96
C LEU A 124 -22.15 -6.23 14.66
N SER A 125 -22.73 -7.39 14.94
CA SER A 125 -22.02 -8.56 15.50
C SER A 125 -20.87 -9.05 14.61
N LEU A 126 -21.07 -9.07 13.30
CA LEU A 126 -20.04 -9.49 12.35
C LEU A 126 -18.91 -8.47 12.26
N SER A 127 -19.24 -7.18 12.22
CA SER A 127 -18.23 -6.11 12.27
C SER A 127 -17.39 -6.21 13.53
N TYR A 128 -18.03 -6.38 14.69
CA TYR A 128 -17.32 -6.55 15.96
C TYR A 128 -16.39 -7.77 15.94
N TRP A 129 -16.88 -8.92 15.48
CA TRP A 129 -16.08 -10.14 15.36
C TRP A 129 -14.86 -9.95 14.45
N ILE A 130 -15.03 -9.32 13.28
CA ILE A 130 -13.92 -9.04 12.36
C ILE A 130 -12.90 -8.10 13.00
N THR A 131 -13.35 -7.04 13.68
CA THR A 131 -12.45 -6.11 14.38
C THR A 131 -11.63 -6.82 15.47
N GLN A 132 -12.25 -7.69 16.26
CA GLN A 132 -11.54 -8.49 17.28
C GLN A 132 -10.49 -9.41 16.66
N ASN A 133 -10.83 -10.11 15.57
CA ASN A 133 -9.86 -10.98 14.89
C ASN A 133 -8.68 -10.19 14.30
N LEU A 134 -8.93 -9.01 13.74
CA LEU A 134 -7.86 -8.13 13.25
C LEU A 134 -6.97 -7.63 14.40
N PHE A 135 -7.55 -7.31 15.55
CA PHE A 135 -6.78 -6.91 16.73
C PHE A 135 -5.89 -8.06 17.23
N ILE A 136 -6.44 -9.27 17.35
CA ILE A 136 -5.68 -10.47 17.73
C ILE A 136 -4.55 -10.71 16.73
N TYR A 137 -4.83 -10.61 15.43
CA TYR A 137 -3.83 -10.76 14.37
C TYR A 137 -2.69 -9.74 14.50
N LEU A 138 -3.01 -8.46 14.71
CA LEU A 138 -2.01 -7.39 14.88
C LEU A 138 -1.19 -7.54 16.16
N THR A 139 -1.74 -8.18 17.19
CA THR A 139 -1.05 -8.43 18.47
C THR A 139 -0.20 -9.70 18.41
N SER A 140 -0.55 -10.65 17.54
CA SER A 140 0.20 -11.90 17.37
C SER A 140 1.50 -11.69 16.60
N GLU A 141 2.60 -12.23 17.13
CA GLU A 141 3.87 -12.29 16.42
C GLU A 141 3.88 -13.44 15.42
N THR A 142 4.28 -13.14 14.17
CA THR A 142 4.60 -14.17 13.19
C THR A 142 6.05 -14.63 13.43
N PRO A 143 6.32 -15.91 13.72
CA PRO A 143 7.67 -16.40 13.89
C PRO A 143 8.47 -16.24 12.58
N ASN A 144 9.73 -15.81 12.69
CA ASN A 144 10.67 -15.62 11.58
C ASN A 144 10.34 -14.51 10.56
N ALA A 145 9.33 -13.66 10.79
CA ALA A 145 8.96 -12.59 9.86
C ALA A 145 9.18 -11.19 10.47
N THR A 146 10.43 -10.71 10.45
CA THR A 146 10.81 -9.43 11.07
C THR A 146 10.05 -8.23 10.47
N PHE A 147 9.96 -8.15 9.14
CA PHE A 147 9.24 -7.08 8.46
C PHE A 147 7.74 -7.11 8.74
N GLU A 148 7.11 -8.29 8.76
CA GLU A 148 5.69 -8.40 9.07
C GLU A 148 5.37 -7.94 10.49
N ASN A 149 6.19 -8.34 11.48
CA ASN A 149 5.98 -7.95 12.87
C ASN A 149 6.16 -6.44 13.07
N GLU A 150 7.13 -5.82 12.39
CA GLU A 150 7.31 -4.36 12.43
C GLU A 150 6.09 -3.65 11.81
N LEU A 151 5.62 -4.11 10.65
CA LEU A 151 4.43 -3.56 9.99
C LEU A 151 3.16 -3.73 10.83
N LYS A 152 2.97 -4.91 11.45
CA LYS A 152 1.88 -5.17 12.41
C LYS A 152 1.94 -4.18 13.58
N GLY A 153 3.12 -3.96 14.17
CA GLY A 153 3.31 -3.00 15.26
C GLY A 153 2.96 -1.56 14.86
N LEU A 154 3.35 -1.13 13.66
CA LEU A 154 2.97 0.19 13.13
C LEU A 154 1.47 0.34 12.93
N LEU A 155 0.82 -0.69 12.38
CA LEU A 155 -0.64 -0.71 12.21
C LEU A 155 -1.37 -0.74 13.54
N LEU A 156 -0.90 -1.53 14.51
CA LEU A 156 -1.47 -1.61 15.85
C LEU A 156 -1.42 -0.25 16.55
N ASN A 157 -0.30 0.48 16.45
CA ASN A 157 -0.18 1.82 16.99
C ASN A 157 -1.21 2.77 16.34
N LYS A 158 -1.33 2.76 15.01
CA LYS A 158 -2.35 3.56 14.30
C LYS A 158 -3.77 3.17 14.67
N PHE A 159 -4.03 1.89 14.83
CA PHE A 159 -5.32 1.36 15.27
C PHE A 159 -5.66 1.91 16.64
N ASN A 160 -4.78 1.75 17.63
CA ASN A 160 -4.98 2.25 18.99
C ASN A 160 -5.17 3.77 19.03
N LEU A 161 -4.39 4.53 18.26
CA LEU A 161 -4.57 5.98 18.14
C LEU A 161 -5.97 6.34 17.64
N TYR A 162 -6.48 5.64 16.62
CA TYR A 162 -7.80 5.92 16.06
C TYR A 162 -8.93 5.63 17.06
N PHE A 163 -8.85 4.51 17.79
CA PHE A 163 -9.85 4.18 18.81
C PHE A 163 -9.79 5.14 20.00
N ASN A 164 -8.59 5.48 20.48
CA ASN A 164 -8.43 6.39 21.63
C ASN A 164 -8.86 7.83 21.32
N THR A 165 -8.58 8.32 20.10
CA THR A 165 -8.97 9.69 19.68
C THR A 165 -10.45 9.83 19.35
N LYS A 166 -11.11 8.79 18.81
CA LYS A 166 -12.56 8.84 18.56
C LYS A 166 -13.40 8.60 19.81
N MET A 167 -12.96 7.75 20.74
CA MET A 167 -13.63 7.55 22.03
C MET A 167 -13.69 8.84 22.85
N THR A 168 -12.62 9.63 22.87
CA THR A 168 -12.57 10.92 23.59
C THR A 168 -13.48 11.99 22.98
N ASN A 169 -13.76 11.94 21.67
CA ASN A 169 -14.69 12.87 21.01
C ASN A 169 -16.17 12.44 21.15
N GLN A 170 -16.49 11.15 21.15
CA GLN A 170 -17.85 10.67 21.42
C GLN A 170 -18.25 10.87 22.89
N GLN A 171 -17.33 10.75 23.85
CA GLN A 171 -17.58 11.07 25.26
C GLN A 171 -17.82 12.56 25.51
N LYS A 172 -17.31 13.46 24.65
CA LYS A 172 -17.66 14.88 24.67
C LYS A 172 -19.05 15.17 24.10
N CYS A 173 -19.49 14.42 23.07
CA CYS A 173 -20.80 14.62 22.44
C CYS A 173 -21.96 13.96 23.21
N ALA A 174 -21.69 13.00 24.10
CA ALA A 174 -22.69 12.39 24.99
C ALA A 174 -22.92 13.17 26.30
N LYS A 175 -22.34 14.37 26.42
CA LYS A 175 -22.55 15.34 27.51
C LYS A 175 -23.06 16.68 26.96
N LEU A 176 -24.15 16.64 26.22
CA LEU A 176 -25.04 17.77 25.91
C LEU A 176 -26.48 17.25 26.02
#